data_AF-A0A1F0BU22-F1
#
_entry.id   AF-A0A1F0BU22-F1
#
_cell.length_a   1.000
_cell.length_b   1.000
_cell.length_c   1.000
_cell.angle_alpha   90.00
_cell.angle_beta   90.00
_cell.angle_gamma   90.00
#
_symmetry.space_group_name_H-M   'P 1'
#
loop_
_entity.id
_entity.type
_entity.pdbx_description
1 polymer ?
#
loop_
_entity_poly.entity_id
_entity_poly.type
_entity_poly.pdbx_seq_one_letter_code
_entity_poly.pdbx_strand_id
1 'polypeptide(L)'
;MTNNQLSTQQAKRDISVNALDWTFEDIKRYFDPQNLLTEKQVGQALSLIKGRNLNPLANEVYIVAYKNRNGGTEFSLIVSKEAFLKRAAQSKNYEGFEAGVVAVDKDGVMHERKGALMLPGDTLVGGWARVYRKNFKVPVEIQVSLEEYNKKQSTWNSMPATMIRKTALVNALREA
;
A
#
# COMPACT_ATOMS: atom_id res chain seq x y z
N MET A 1 11.01 -56.13 8.27
CA MET A 1 10.18 -54.97 7.87
C MET A 1 9.92 -54.14 9.12
N THR A 2 10.65 -53.05 9.32
CA THR A 2 10.43 -52.12 10.42
C THR A 2 10.35 -50.72 9.82
N ASN A 3 9.18 -50.11 10.00
CA ASN A 3 8.75 -48.85 9.41
C ASN A 3 9.67 -47.69 9.83
N ASN A 4 10.28 -47.05 8.84
CA ASN A 4 10.80 -45.68 8.98
C ASN A 4 9.60 -44.72 9.02
N GLN A 5 9.18 -44.31 10.21
CA GLN A 5 8.42 -43.07 10.35
C GLN A 5 9.43 -41.91 10.40
N LEU A 6 9.71 -41.35 9.22
CA LEU A 6 10.25 -39.99 9.11
C LEU A 6 9.19 -39.04 9.65
N SER A 7 9.31 -38.72 10.94
CA SER A 7 8.61 -37.59 11.54
C SER A 7 9.17 -36.32 10.89
N THR A 8 8.53 -35.85 9.84
CA THR A 8 8.78 -34.51 9.32
C THR A 8 8.49 -33.53 10.45
N GLN A 9 9.54 -32.92 11.01
CA GLN A 9 9.41 -31.75 11.87
C GLN A 9 8.65 -30.70 11.05
N GLN A 10 7.34 -30.53 11.32
CA GLN A 10 6.61 -29.39 10.81
C GLN A 10 7.33 -28.14 11.33
N ALA A 11 7.92 -27.38 10.41
CA ALA A 11 8.49 -26.09 10.72
C ALA A 11 7.46 -25.29 11.53
N LYS A 12 7.89 -24.72 12.65
CA LYS A 12 7.00 -23.97 13.54
C LYS A 12 6.40 -22.82 12.76
N ARG A 13 5.10 -22.90 12.51
CA ARG A 13 4.28 -21.89 11.82
C ARG A 13 4.51 -20.51 12.45
N ASP A 14 4.88 -19.52 11.64
CA ASP A 14 5.08 -18.14 12.11
C ASP A 14 4.51 -17.12 11.11
N ILE A 15 3.26 -16.76 11.34
CA ILE A 15 2.51 -15.78 10.54
C ILE A 15 3.07 -14.36 10.63
N SER A 16 3.95 -14.09 11.60
CA SER A 16 4.60 -12.78 11.74
C SER A 16 5.75 -12.59 10.75
N VAL A 17 6.25 -13.66 10.14
CA VAL A 17 7.37 -13.63 9.19
C VAL A 17 6.95 -14.13 7.81
N ASN A 18 6.19 -15.22 7.74
CA ASN A 18 5.85 -15.88 6.48
C ASN A 18 4.38 -15.70 6.09
N ALA A 19 4.13 -15.01 4.97
CA ALA A 19 2.78 -14.81 4.45
C ALA A 19 2.06 -16.12 4.08
N LEU A 20 2.80 -17.19 3.74
CA LEU A 20 2.21 -18.48 3.37
C LEU A 20 1.59 -19.23 4.56
N ASP A 21 2.02 -18.91 5.79
CA ASP A 21 1.55 -19.54 7.03
C ASP A 21 0.18 -19.04 7.47
N TRP A 22 -0.31 -17.95 6.85
CA TRP A 22 -1.62 -17.40 7.12
C TRP A 22 -2.73 -18.39 6.77
N THR A 23 -3.76 -18.45 7.59
CA THR A 23 -4.95 -19.27 7.35
C THR A 23 -6.22 -18.43 7.32
N PHE A 24 -7.32 -19.07 6.96
CA PHE A 24 -8.64 -18.45 6.97
C PHE A 24 -9.01 -17.95 8.38
N GLU A 25 -8.71 -18.76 9.39
CA GLU A 25 -9.00 -18.48 10.80
C GLU A 25 -8.20 -17.28 11.30
N ASP A 26 -6.96 -17.07 10.85
CA ASP A 26 -6.20 -15.89 11.24
C ASP A 26 -6.85 -14.60 10.73
N ILE A 27 -7.34 -14.61 9.49
CA ILE A 27 -8.01 -13.43 8.92
C ILE A 27 -9.25 -13.10 9.73
N LYS A 28 -10.07 -14.12 10.05
CA LYS A 28 -11.23 -13.96 10.94
C LYS A 28 -10.82 -13.43 12.31
N ARG A 29 -9.77 -14.00 12.92
CA ARG A 29 -9.34 -13.66 14.27
C ARG A 29 -8.78 -12.24 14.38
N TYR A 30 -7.91 -11.84 13.46
CA TYR A 30 -7.12 -10.60 13.60
C TYR A 30 -7.69 -9.42 12.81
N PHE A 31 -8.42 -9.68 11.72
CA PHE A 31 -8.84 -8.62 10.78
C PHE A 31 -10.35 -8.57 10.52
N ASP A 32 -11.09 -9.61 10.89
CA ASP A 32 -12.56 -9.63 10.84
C ASP A 32 -13.19 -10.13 12.16
N PRO A 33 -12.79 -9.57 13.33
CA PRO A 33 -13.26 -10.07 14.63
C PRO A 33 -14.78 -9.88 14.85
N GLN A 34 -15.39 -8.96 14.11
CA GLN A 34 -16.84 -8.71 14.12
C GLN A 34 -17.59 -9.58 13.11
N ASN A 35 -16.91 -10.47 12.38
CA ASN A 35 -17.49 -11.37 11.40
C ASN A 35 -18.30 -10.65 10.31
N LEU A 36 -17.80 -9.50 9.84
CA LEU A 36 -18.42 -8.65 8.83
C LEU A 36 -18.27 -9.22 7.42
N LEU A 37 -17.22 -10.00 7.16
CA LEU A 37 -16.91 -10.56 5.85
C LEU A 37 -17.53 -11.94 5.67
N THR A 38 -18.04 -12.21 4.47
CA THR A 38 -18.45 -13.56 4.07
C THR A 38 -17.26 -14.49 3.96
N GLU A 39 -17.48 -15.81 4.01
CA GLU A 39 -16.40 -16.78 3.84
C GLU A 39 -15.67 -16.61 2.51
N LYS A 40 -16.43 -16.34 1.44
CA LYS A 40 -15.87 -16.03 0.12
C LYS A 40 -14.91 -14.84 0.16
N GLN A 41 -15.27 -13.76 0.85
CA GLN A 41 -14.44 -12.56 0.97
C GLN A 41 -13.17 -12.82 1.79
N VAL A 42 -13.27 -13.62 2.85
CA VAL A 42 -12.09 -14.03 3.64
C VAL A 42 -11.15 -14.91 2.81
N GLY A 43 -11.69 -15.88 2.04
CA GLY A 43 -10.89 -16.68 1.12
C GLY A 43 -10.21 -15.85 0.03
N GLN A 44 -10.89 -14.82 -0.50
CA GLN A 44 -10.31 -13.86 -1.43
C GLN A 44 -9.17 -13.05 -0.79
N ALA A 45 -9.38 -12.50 0.40
CA ALA A 45 -8.37 -11.75 1.13
C ALA A 45 -7.11 -12.61 1.38
N LEU A 46 -7.30 -13.85 1.85
CA LEU A 46 -6.20 -14.79 2.09
C LEU A 46 -5.43 -15.11 0.81
N SER A 47 -6.13 -15.36 -0.29
CA SER A 47 -5.51 -15.64 -1.59
C SER A 47 -4.66 -14.47 -2.09
N LEU A 48 -5.13 -13.24 -1.90
CA LEU A 48 -4.40 -12.02 -2.26
C LEU A 48 -3.17 -11.78 -1.37
N ILE A 49 -3.29 -12.04 -0.07
CA ILE A 49 -2.19 -11.96 0.90
C ILE A 49 -1.07 -12.92 0.50
N LYS A 50 -1.39 -14.19 0.28
CA LYS A 50 -0.42 -15.21 -0.11
C LYS A 50 0.16 -14.94 -1.49
N GLY A 51 -0.70 -14.70 -2.49
CA GLY A 51 -0.28 -14.50 -3.88
C GLY A 51 0.61 -13.27 -4.09
N ARG A 52 0.54 -12.28 -3.20
CA ARG A 52 1.38 -11.06 -3.27
C ARG A 52 2.50 -11.04 -2.23
N ASN A 53 2.63 -12.11 -1.43
CA ASN A 53 3.55 -12.22 -0.30
C ASN A 53 3.50 -10.98 0.63
N LEU A 54 2.29 -10.65 1.09
CA LEU A 54 2.03 -9.52 1.98
C LEU A 54 1.78 -10.03 3.39
N ASN A 55 2.31 -9.34 4.40
CA ASN A 55 2.10 -9.67 5.80
C ASN A 55 1.23 -8.60 6.50
N PRO A 56 -0.02 -8.95 6.85
CA PRO A 56 -0.92 -8.04 7.57
C PRO A 56 -0.37 -7.56 8.93
N LEU A 57 0.31 -8.42 9.70
CA LEU A 57 0.86 -8.04 11.02
C LEU A 57 2.06 -7.09 10.91
N ALA A 58 2.76 -7.11 9.78
CA ALA A 58 3.85 -6.18 9.49
C ALA A 58 3.34 -4.85 8.89
N ASN A 59 2.03 -4.58 8.91
CA ASN A 59 1.41 -3.41 8.29
C ASN A 59 1.69 -3.28 6.78
N GLU A 60 1.93 -4.40 6.08
CA GLU A 60 2.13 -4.41 4.63
C GLU A 60 0.82 -4.33 3.85
N VAL A 61 -0.28 -4.70 4.52
CA VAL A 61 -1.61 -4.76 3.93
C VAL A 61 -2.69 -4.59 5.00
N TYR A 62 -3.73 -3.85 4.64
CA TYR A 62 -4.91 -3.64 5.47
C TYR A 62 -6.15 -4.21 4.79
N ILE A 63 -6.94 -4.97 5.53
CA ILE A 63 -8.27 -5.44 5.11
C ILE A 63 -9.28 -4.48 5.74
N VAL A 64 -10.00 -3.75 4.91
CA VAL A 64 -11.00 -2.78 5.37
C VAL A 64 -12.36 -3.21 4.86
N ALA A 65 -13.22 -3.65 5.78
CA ALA A 65 -14.63 -3.88 5.50
C ALA A 65 -15.40 -2.56 5.50
N TYR A 66 -16.31 -2.37 4.55
CA TYR A 66 -17.18 -1.20 4.48
C TYR A 66 -18.57 -1.57 3.98
N LYS A 67 -19.57 -0.76 4.34
CA LYS A 67 -20.93 -0.93 3.82
C LYS A 67 -21.04 -0.28 2.44
N ASN A 68 -21.57 -1.02 1.48
CA ASN A 68 -21.90 -0.48 0.17
C ASN A 68 -23.27 0.25 0.23
N ARG A 69 -23.62 0.94 -0.87
CA ARG A 69 -24.87 1.73 -0.96
C ARG A 69 -26.14 0.89 -0.75
N ASN A 70 -26.06 -0.42 -0.94
CA ASN A 70 -27.19 -1.34 -0.84
C ASN A 70 -27.24 -2.03 0.54
N GLY A 71 -26.41 -1.60 1.52
CA GLY A 71 -26.36 -2.18 2.87
C GLY A 71 -25.55 -3.48 3.00
N GLY A 72 -25.04 -4.01 1.90
CA GLY A 72 -24.12 -5.15 1.89
C GLY A 72 -22.73 -4.78 2.43
N THR A 73 -22.00 -5.76 2.96
CA THR A 73 -20.59 -5.57 3.31
C THR A 73 -19.70 -5.91 2.12
N GLU A 74 -18.83 -4.98 1.74
CA GLU A 74 -17.71 -5.19 0.83
C GLU A 74 -16.39 -5.02 1.58
N PHE A 75 -15.27 -5.35 0.92
CA PHE A 75 -13.96 -5.10 1.48
C PHE A 75 -12.98 -4.56 0.45
N SER A 76 -12.00 -3.83 0.95
CA SER A 76 -10.81 -3.39 0.20
C SER A 76 -9.57 -3.97 0.85
N LEU A 77 -8.65 -4.44 0.01
CA LEU A 77 -7.31 -4.84 0.43
C LEU A 77 -6.33 -3.75 0.01
N ILE A 78 -5.89 -2.96 0.99
CA ILE A 78 -5.06 -1.77 0.80
C ILE A 78 -3.62 -2.16 1.10
N VAL A 79 -2.78 -2.21 0.06
CA VAL A 79 -1.34 -2.44 0.20
C VAL A 79 -0.68 -1.16 0.71
N SER A 80 0.12 -1.27 1.77
CA SER A 80 0.78 -0.10 2.37
C SER A 80 1.94 0.40 1.54
N LYS A 81 2.31 1.67 1.74
CA LYS A 81 3.51 2.26 1.13
C LYS A 81 4.76 1.49 1.54
N GLU A 82 4.80 1.01 2.78
CA GLU A 82 5.91 0.28 3.38
C GLU A 82 6.17 -1.04 2.63
N ALA A 83 5.12 -1.73 2.19
CA ALA A 83 5.25 -2.93 1.36
C ALA A 83 5.94 -2.64 0.02
N PHE A 84 5.57 -1.53 -0.65
CA PHE A 84 6.23 -1.10 -1.89
C PHE A 84 7.68 -0.71 -1.66
N LEU A 85 7.97 0.06 -0.61
CA LEU A 85 9.34 0.46 -0.27
C LEU A 85 10.22 -0.74 0.08
N LYS A 86 9.72 -1.70 0.86
CA LYS A 86 10.42 -2.94 1.19
C LYS A 86 10.77 -3.73 -0.08
N ARG A 87 9.80 -3.91 -0.99
CA ARG A 87 10.02 -4.61 -2.25
C ARG A 87 11.03 -3.88 -3.15
N ALA A 88 10.94 -2.55 -3.24
CA ALA A 88 11.89 -1.75 -3.99
C ALA A 88 13.31 -1.88 -3.42
N ALA A 89 13.47 -1.80 -2.09
CA ALA A 89 14.76 -1.96 -1.42
C ALA A 89 15.41 -3.34 -1.61
N GLN A 90 14.61 -4.39 -1.88
CA GLN A 90 15.11 -5.73 -2.18
C GLN A 90 15.59 -5.89 -3.64
N SER A 91 15.21 -4.97 -4.54
CA SER A 91 15.63 -5.00 -5.94
C SER A 91 17.05 -4.47 -6.10
N LYS A 92 17.96 -5.29 -6.64
CA LYS A 92 19.36 -4.89 -6.95
C LYS A 92 19.48 -3.70 -7.91
N ASN A 93 18.42 -3.43 -8.68
CA ASN A 93 18.38 -2.36 -9.67
C ASN A 93 17.76 -1.07 -9.12
N TYR A 94 17.28 -1.04 -7.87
CA TYR A 94 16.65 0.15 -7.31
C TYR A 94 17.70 1.19 -6.91
N GLU A 95 17.54 2.44 -7.35
CA GLU A 95 18.48 3.54 -7.10
C GLU A 95 17.86 4.67 -6.27
N GLY A 96 16.72 4.40 -5.64
CA GLY A 96 16.01 5.37 -4.80
C GLY A 96 14.88 6.08 -5.54
N PHE A 97 14.38 7.14 -4.91
CA PHE A 97 13.25 7.89 -5.42
C PHE A 97 13.29 9.34 -4.95
N GLU A 98 12.59 10.18 -5.68
CA GLU A 98 12.20 11.52 -5.27
C GLU A 98 10.68 11.59 -5.26
N ALA A 99 10.12 12.34 -4.32
CA ALA A 99 8.68 12.56 -4.29
C ALA A 99 8.35 13.88 -3.61
N GLY A 100 7.33 14.53 -4.13
CA GLY A 100 6.94 15.85 -3.71
C GLY A 100 5.46 16.16 -3.94
N VAL A 101 5.13 17.42 -3.73
CA VAL A 101 3.83 18.00 -4.04
C VAL A 101 3.94 18.94 -5.22
N VAL A 102 2.83 19.10 -5.94
CA VAL A 102 2.66 20.14 -6.95
C VAL A 102 1.80 21.23 -6.33
N ALA A 103 2.31 22.46 -6.32
CA ALA A 103 1.65 23.61 -5.74
C ALA A 103 1.65 24.78 -6.71
N VAL A 104 0.58 25.58 -6.68
CA VAL A 104 0.47 26.83 -7.43
C VAL A 104 0.65 27.98 -6.44
N ASP A 105 1.59 28.88 -6.72
CA ASP A 105 1.83 30.05 -5.87
C ASP A 105 0.79 31.17 -6.13
N LYS A 106 0.96 32.31 -5.46
CA LYS A 106 0.03 33.45 -5.55
C LYS A 106 0.01 34.11 -6.93
N ASP A 107 1.07 33.93 -7.72
CA ASP A 107 1.21 34.49 -9.07
C ASP A 107 0.68 33.51 -10.13
N GLY A 108 0.14 32.37 -9.72
CA GLY A 108 -0.39 31.34 -10.62
C GLY A 108 0.68 30.42 -11.21
N VAL A 109 1.91 30.46 -10.69
CA VAL A 109 3.01 29.63 -11.19
C VAL A 109 2.99 28.26 -10.51
N MET A 110 3.08 27.19 -11.31
CA MET A 110 3.13 25.82 -10.83
C MET A 110 4.56 25.41 -10.45
N HIS A 111 4.70 24.81 -9.27
CA HIS A 111 5.97 24.36 -8.71
C HIS A 111 5.91 22.90 -8.27
N GLU A 112 6.91 22.12 -8.66
CA GLU A 112 7.22 20.83 -8.04
C GLU A 112 8.09 21.04 -6.80
N ARG A 113 7.55 20.74 -5.61
CA ARG A 113 8.26 20.90 -4.33
C ARG A 113 8.58 19.55 -3.73
N LYS A 114 9.87 19.25 -3.52
CA LYS A 114 10.29 18.01 -2.85
C LYS A 114 9.73 17.97 -1.42
N GLY A 115 9.26 16.81 -1.00
CA GLY A 115 8.58 16.66 0.29
C GLY A 115 7.12 17.15 0.26
N ALA A 116 6.56 17.44 1.42
CA ALA A 116 5.14 17.79 1.56
C ALA A 116 4.93 19.16 2.24
N LEU A 117 5.96 20.01 2.21
CA LEU A 117 5.90 21.36 2.77
C LEU A 117 5.13 22.27 1.83
N MET A 118 4.16 22.99 2.39
CA MET A 118 3.38 24.02 1.70
C MET A 118 3.70 25.38 2.32
N LEU A 119 3.90 26.41 1.51
CA LEU A 119 4.06 27.77 2.03
C LEU A 119 2.69 28.42 2.24
N PRO A 120 2.59 29.41 3.15
CA PRO A 120 1.37 30.18 3.32
C PRO A 120 0.93 30.87 2.01
N GLY A 121 -0.29 30.56 1.58
CA GLY A 121 -0.90 31.12 0.36
C GLY A 121 -0.65 30.33 -0.91
N ASP A 122 0.16 29.25 -0.87
CA ASP A 122 0.20 28.29 -1.97
C ASP A 122 -1.09 27.47 -2.02
N THR A 123 -1.51 27.09 -3.23
CA THR A 123 -2.58 26.13 -3.46
C THR A 123 -2.01 24.77 -3.82
N LEU A 124 -2.30 23.74 -3.02
CA LEU A 124 -1.93 22.36 -3.34
C LEU A 124 -2.80 21.82 -4.48
N VAL A 125 -2.20 21.38 -5.58
CA VAL A 125 -2.93 20.88 -6.75
C VAL A 125 -2.63 19.41 -7.07
N GLY A 126 -1.52 18.86 -6.59
CA GLY A 126 -1.15 17.48 -6.91
C GLY A 126 0.06 16.95 -6.13
N GLY A 127 0.51 15.78 -6.56
CA GLY A 127 1.70 15.11 -6.05
C GLY A 127 2.51 14.53 -7.20
N TRP A 128 3.82 14.43 -7.01
CA TRP A 128 4.71 13.87 -8.02
C TRP A 128 5.71 12.91 -7.39
N ALA A 129 6.19 11.95 -8.17
CA ALA A 129 7.28 11.07 -7.78
C ALA A 129 8.11 10.62 -8.99
N ARG A 130 9.41 10.41 -8.75
CA ARG A 130 10.37 9.83 -9.69
C ARG A 130 11.05 8.64 -9.03
N VAL A 131 10.99 7.47 -9.64
CA VAL A 131 11.67 6.26 -9.16
C VAL A 131 12.77 5.87 -10.13
N TYR A 132 13.99 5.72 -9.62
CA TYR A 132 15.18 5.47 -10.42
C TYR A 132 15.56 3.99 -10.37
N ARG A 133 15.87 3.43 -11.55
CA ARG A 133 16.36 2.06 -11.68
C ARG A 133 17.52 1.99 -12.68
N LYS A 134 18.55 1.19 -12.35
CA LYS A 134 19.75 1.00 -13.21
C LYS A 134 19.45 0.62 -14.65
N ASN A 135 18.38 -0.14 -14.86
CA ASN A 135 18.04 -0.69 -16.17
C ASN A 135 17.08 0.19 -16.95
N PHE A 136 16.72 1.37 -16.43
CA PHE A 136 15.80 2.30 -17.08
C PHE A 136 16.61 3.47 -17.63
N LYS A 137 16.32 3.89 -18.87
CA LYS A 137 16.98 5.04 -19.49
C LYS A 137 16.53 6.38 -18.88
N VAL A 138 15.33 6.40 -18.31
CA VAL A 138 14.69 7.54 -17.64
C VAL A 138 13.96 7.01 -16.39
N PRO A 139 13.82 7.79 -15.31
CA PRO A 139 13.05 7.35 -14.16
C PRO A 139 11.59 7.11 -14.53
N VAL A 140 10.91 6.25 -13.76
CA VAL A 140 9.44 6.24 -13.78
C VAL A 140 8.98 7.51 -13.10
N GLU A 141 8.28 8.35 -13.85
CA GLU A 141 7.76 9.63 -13.38
C GLU A 141 6.24 9.58 -13.36
N ILE A 142 5.66 9.93 -12.21
CA ILE A 142 4.22 10.03 -12.01
C ILE A 142 3.89 11.39 -11.44
N GLN A 143 2.86 12.01 -12.02
CA GLN A 143 2.14 13.14 -11.44
C GLN A 143 0.67 12.77 -11.29
N VAL A 144 0.07 13.14 -10.17
CA VAL A 144 -1.36 12.91 -9.89
C VAL A 144 -2.02 14.17 -9.37
N SER A 145 -3.27 14.39 -9.78
CA SER A 145 -4.07 15.51 -9.30
C SER A 145 -4.59 15.24 -7.88
N LEU A 146 -4.64 16.28 -7.06
CA LEU A 146 -5.27 16.19 -5.73
C LEU A 146 -6.76 15.91 -5.85
N GLU A 147 -7.42 16.47 -6.86
CA GLU A 147 -8.86 16.38 -7.08
C GLU A 147 -9.32 14.93 -7.29
N GLU A 148 -8.60 14.15 -8.10
CA GLU A 148 -8.94 12.76 -8.40
C GLU A 148 -8.89 11.85 -7.16
N TYR A 149 -7.94 12.09 -6.25
CA TYR A 149 -7.66 11.21 -5.12
C TYR A 149 -8.29 11.66 -3.80
N ASN A 150 -8.57 12.95 -3.63
CA ASN A 150 -9.08 13.49 -2.37
C ASN A 150 -10.57 13.16 -2.17
N LYS A 151 -10.84 11.99 -1.59
CA LYS A 151 -12.18 11.53 -1.18
C LYS A 151 -12.76 12.22 0.06
N LYS A 152 -12.19 13.38 0.47
CA LYS A 152 -12.63 14.23 1.59
C LYS A 152 -12.73 13.52 2.94
N GLN A 153 -11.98 12.43 3.11
CA GLN A 153 -11.89 11.69 4.37
C GLN A 153 -11.05 12.48 5.39
N SER A 154 -11.21 12.17 6.69
CA SER A 154 -10.56 12.91 7.78
C SER A 154 -9.04 13.08 7.61
N THR A 155 -8.33 12.01 7.24
CA THR A 155 -6.88 12.05 7.00
C THR A 155 -6.51 12.92 5.79
N TRP A 156 -7.33 12.91 4.73
CA TRP A 156 -7.11 13.74 3.55
C TRP A 156 -7.37 15.22 3.84
N ASN A 157 -8.34 15.52 4.71
CA ASN A 157 -8.63 16.90 5.11
C ASN A 157 -7.55 17.45 6.07
N SER A 158 -7.01 16.61 6.96
CA SER A 158 -6.00 17.03 7.94
C SER A 158 -4.57 17.07 7.38
N MET A 159 -4.22 16.19 6.43
CA MET A 159 -2.85 16.07 5.90
C MET A 159 -2.79 15.90 4.37
N PRO A 160 -3.44 16.76 3.58
CA PRO A 160 -3.60 16.56 2.13
C PRO A 160 -2.27 16.46 1.37
N ALA A 161 -1.30 17.32 1.69
CA ALA A 161 0.03 17.32 1.07
C ALA A 161 0.78 16.01 1.29
N THR A 162 0.72 15.47 2.52
CA THR A 162 1.34 14.18 2.85
C THR A 162 0.65 13.05 2.10
N MET A 163 -0.67 13.07 2.00
CA MET A 163 -1.46 12.01 1.35
C MET A 163 -1.23 11.97 -0.16
N ILE A 164 -1.27 13.12 -0.84
CA ILE A 164 -1.09 13.16 -2.30
C ILE A 164 0.34 12.81 -2.72
N ARG A 165 1.35 13.26 -1.95
CA ARG A 165 2.74 12.84 -2.14
C ARG A 165 2.91 11.32 -2.01
N LYS A 166 2.32 10.72 -0.96
CA LYS A 166 2.38 9.26 -0.76
C LYS A 166 1.72 8.51 -1.91
N THR A 167 0.60 9.04 -2.42
CA THR A 167 -0.13 8.47 -3.56
C THR A 167 0.73 8.45 -4.82
N ALA A 168 1.33 9.60 -5.17
CA ALA A 168 2.22 9.70 -6.32
C ALA A 168 3.38 8.69 -6.24
N LEU A 169 4.02 8.60 -5.07
CA LEU A 169 5.11 7.66 -4.86
C LEU A 169 4.69 6.19 -4.98
N VAL A 170 3.55 5.80 -4.41
CA VAL A 170 3.08 4.42 -4.51
C VAL A 170 2.74 4.03 -5.95
N ASN A 171 2.20 4.96 -6.74
CA ASN A 171 1.98 4.74 -8.17
C ASN A 171 3.31 4.58 -8.92
N ALA A 172 4.28 5.47 -8.68
CA ALA A 172 5.59 5.35 -9.32
C ALA A 172 6.30 4.03 -8.94
N LEU A 173 6.24 3.60 -7.67
CA LEU A 173 6.79 2.31 -7.23
C LEU A 173 6.05 1.08 -7.77
N ARG A 174 4.82 1.24 -8.24
CA ARG A 174 4.05 0.15 -8.86
C ARG A 174 4.47 -0.06 -10.30
N GLU A 175 4.84 1.02 -10.99
CA GLU A 175 5.23 1.02 -12.39
C GLU A 175 6.75 0.80 -12.59
N ALA A 176 7.55 1.10 -11.57
CA ALA A 176 9.00 0.92 -11.57
C ALA A 176 9.45 -0.53 -11.39
#